data_AF-A0A2K1E4W3-F1
#
_entry.id   AF-A0A2K1E4W3-F1
#
_cell.length_a   1.000
_cell.length_b   1.000
_cell.length_c   1.000
_cell.angle_alpha   90.00
_cell.angle_beta   90.00
_cell.angle_gamma   90.00
#
_symmetry.space_group_name_H-M   'P 1'
#
loop_
_entity.id
_entity.type
_entity.pdbx_description
1 polymer ?
#
loop_
_entity_poly.entity_id
_entity_poly.type
_entity_poly.pdbx_seq_one_letter_code
_entity_poly.pdbx_strand_id
1 'polypeptide(L)'
;MELLVTTEDLDPFPKQSLSIHNKPMGLLTSNYKSVVNSNYRNLDEKSLFVKRQSIKGCFYNTNCAAEVTLKVSLFLVIFLIMYL
;
A
#
# COMPACT_ATOMS: atom_id res chain seq x y z
N MET A 1 -5.69 -10.34 -35.41
CA MET A 1 -6.69 -10.49 -34.34
C MET A 1 -7.12 -9.09 -33.96
N GLU A 2 -8.01 -8.53 -34.76
CA GLU A 2 -8.63 -7.23 -34.50
C GLU A 2 -9.60 -7.33 -33.31
N LEU A 3 -9.40 -6.47 -32.31
CA LEU A 3 -10.32 -6.35 -31.18
C LEU A 3 -11.58 -5.61 -31.64
N LEU A 4 -12.65 -6.34 -31.91
CA LEU A 4 -13.99 -5.80 -32.10
C LEU A 4 -14.51 -5.34 -30.72
N VAL A 5 -14.42 -4.03 -30.46
CA VAL A 5 -14.98 -3.42 -29.25
C VAL A 5 -16.48 -3.28 -29.44
N THR A 6 -17.24 -4.22 -28.86
CA THR A 6 -18.69 -4.09 -28.68
C THR A 6 -18.96 -2.89 -27.78
N THR A 7 -19.57 -1.85 -28.34
CA THR A 7 -20.12 -0.71 -27.59
C THR A 7 -21.38 -1.18 -26.87
N GLU A 8 -21.20 -1.71 -25.66
CA GLU A 8 -22.30 -1.88 -24.71
C GLU A 8 -22.63 -0.49 -24.16
N ASP A 9 -23.88 -0.06 -24.28
CA ASP A 9 -24.40 1.23 -23.78
C ASP A 9 -24.31 1.27 -22.25
N LEU A 10 -23.16 1.70 -21.72
CA LEU A 10 -23.03 2.02 -20.30
C LEU A 10 -23.75 3.34 -20.00
N ASP A 11 -24.64 3.30 -19.00
CA ASP A 11 -25.33 4.46 -18.45
C ASP A 11 -24.38 5.65 -18.20
N PRO A 12 -24.81 6.89 -18.50
CA PRO A 12 -23.94 8.05 -18.37
C PRO A 12 -23.56 8.27 -16.90
N PHE A 13 -22.28 8.10 -16.60
CA PHE A 13 -21.67 8.47 -15.32
C PHE A 13 -22.09 9.91 -14.92
N PRO A 14 -22.31 10.18 -13.62
CA PRO A 14 -22.75 11.49 -13.18
C PRO A 14 -21.74 12.55 -13.62
N LYS A 15 -22.23 13.57 -14.35
CA LYS A 15 -21.47 14.73 -14.81
C LYS A 15 -20.80 15.41 -13.61
N GLN A 16 -19.56 15.03 -13.32
CA GLN A 16 -18.69 15.81 -12.46
C GLN A 16 -18.37 17.09 -13.24
N SER A 17 -18.74 18.24 -12.68
CA SER A 17 -18.39 19.54 -13.22
C SER A 17 -16.86 19.63 -13.29
N LEU A 18 -16.31 19.43 -14.48
CA LEU A 18 -14.90 19.63 -14.78
C LEU A 18 -14.62 21.13 -14.71
N SER A 19 -14.43 21.64 -13.49
CA SER A 19 -13.72 22.89 -13.30
C SER A 19 -12.30 22.65 -13.80
N ILE A 20 -11.99 23.32 -14.91
CA ILE A 20 -10.73 23.26 -15.62
C ILE A 20 -9.60 23.61 -14.64
N HIS A 21 -8.99 22.59 -14.04
CA HIS A 21 -7.73 22.76 -13.30
C HIS A 21 -6.58 22.47 -14.26
N ASN A 22 -6.36 23.43 -15.18
CA ASN A 22 -5.29 23.43 -16.19
C ASN A 22 -3.90 23.63 -15.56
N LYS A 23 -3.50 22.73 -14.66
CA LYS A 23 -2.12 22.54 -14.24
C LYS A 23 -1.96 21.06 -13.94
N PRO A 24 -0.85 20.41 -14.34
CA PRO A 24 -0.45 19.16 -13.72
C PRO A 24 -0.05 19.50 -12.29
N MET A 25 -1.04 19.75 -11.44
CA MET A 25 -0.86 19.72 -10.01
C MET A 25 -0.41 18.28 -9.75
N GLY A 26 0.88 18.13 -9.45
CA GLY A 26 1.50 16.82 -9.30
C GLY A 26 0.63 15.90 -8.45
N LEU A 27 0.75 14.60 -8.69
CA LEU A 27 -0.09 13.55 -8.08
C LEU A 27 -0.30 13.72 -6.56
N LEU A 28 0.64 14.39 -5.87
CA LEU A 28 0.63 14.71 -4.46
C LEU A 28 0.08 16.13 -4.16
N THR A 29 -1.19 16.38 -4.48
CA THR A 29 -1.86 17.58 -3.95
C THR A 29 -2.26 17.41 -2.48
N SER A 30 -2.47 18.51 -1.77
CA SER A 30 -3.05 18.48 -0.42
C SER A 30 -4.41 17.78 -0.38
N ASN A 31 -5.19 17.91 -1.46
CA ASN A 31 -6.46 17.21 -1.64
C ASN A 31 -6.24 15.69 -1.76
N TYR A 32 -5.31 15.26 -2.63
CA TYR A 32 -4.93 13.85 -2.74
C TYR A 32 -4.45 13.29 -1.40
N LYS A 33 -3.62 14.03 -0.65
CA LYS A 33 -3.18 13.64 0.70
C LYS A 33 -4.36 13.43 1.65
N SER A 34 -5.33 14.35 1.64
CA SER A 34 -6.54 14.26 2.48
C SER A 34 -7.36 13.01 2.16
N VAL A 35 -7.61 12.76 0.87
CA VAL A 35 -8.37 11.60 0.38
C VAL A 35 -7.65 10.29 0.68
N VAL A 36 -6.33 10.24 0.51
CA VAL A 36 -5.53 9.06 0.88
C VAL A 36 -5.62 8.83 2.38
N ASN A 37 -5.44 9.86 3.22
CA ASN A 37 -5.51 9.71 4.67
C ASN A 37 -6.90 9.26 5.15
N SER A 38 -7.98 9.75 4.54
CA SER A 38 -9.34 9.32 4.89
C SER A 38 -9.59 7.86 4.51
N ASN A 39 -9.11 7.41 3.34
CA ASN A 39 -9.16 6.00 2.93
C ASN A 39 -8.30 5.09 3.83
N TYR A 40 -7.14 5.58 4.28
CA TYR A 40 -6.27 4.88 5.21
C TYR A 40 -6.86 4.75 6.62
N ARG A 41 -7.71 5.69 7.04
CA ARG A 41 -8.41 5.63 8.34
C ARG A 41 -9.68 4.80 8.28
N ASN A 42 -10.35 4.76 7.14
CA ASN A 42 -11.56 3.97 6.90
C ASN A 42 -11.22 2.79 6.00
N LEU A 43 -10.37 1.88 6.49
CA LEU A 43 -9.99 0.68 5.75
C LEU A 43 -11.20 -0.26 5.67
N ASP A 44 -11.79 -0.37 4.49
CA ASP A 44 -12.75 -1.43 4.21
C ASP A 44 -12.00 -2.77 4.10
N GLU A 45 -12.25 -3.67 5.04
CA GLU A 45 -11.62 -5.00 5.11
C GLU A 45 -11.85 -5.85 3.85
N LYS A 46 -12.89 -5.52 3.05
CA LYS A 46 -13.18 -6.20 1.78
C LYS A 46 -12.31 -5.69 0.62
N SER A 47 -11.55 -4.63 0.80
CA SER A 47 -10.73 -4.03 -0.26
C SER A 47 -9.43 -4.81 -0.52
N LEU A 48 -9.13 -5.04 -1.81
CA LEU A 48 -7.87 -5.64 -2.27
C LEU A 48 -6.64 -4.83 -1.86
N PHE A 49 -6.79 -3.51 -1.70
CA PHE A 49 -5.71 -2.62 -1.28
C PHE A 49 -5.23 -2.94 0.13
N VAL A 50 -6.16 -3.18 1.06
CA VAL A 50 -5.87 -3.50 2.45
C VAL A 50 -5.12 -4.82 2.56
N LYS A 51 -5.56 -5.86 1.82
CA LYS A 51 -4.85 -7.15 1.77
C LYS A 51 -3.43 -7.01 1.23
N ARG A 52 -3.25 -6.28 0.12
CA ARG A 52 -1.93 -6.04 -0.47
C ARG A 52 -1.02 -5.26 0.48
N GLN A 53 -1.58 -4.28 1.18
CA GLN A 53 -0.84 -3.48 2.15
C GLN A 53 -0.46 -4.26 3.40
N SER A 54 -1.37 -5.07 3.94
CA SER A 54 -1.11 -5.94 5.10
C SER A 54 0.04 -6.91 4.82
N ILE A 55 0.03 -7.55 3.65
CA ILE A 55 1.13 -8.43 3.22
C ILE A 55 2.45 -7.64 3.18
N LYS A 56 2.47 -6.47 2.51
CA LYS A 56 3.68 -5.63 2.47
C LYS A 56 4.16 -5.23 3.87
N GLY A 57 3.25 -4.80 4.74
CA GLY A 57 3.56 -4.42 6.12
C GLY A 57 4.14 -5.57 6.93
N CYS A 58 3.59 -6.78 6.77
CA CYS A 58 4.14 -7.99 7.38
C CYS A 58 5.59 -8.22 6.94
N PHE A 59 5.88 -8.17 5.64
CA PHE A 59 7.26 -8.34 5.14
C PHE A 59 8.23 -7.28 5.69
N TYR A 60 7.81 -6.00 5.77
CA TYR A 60 8.69 -4.96 6.34
C TYR A 60 8.92 -5.18 7.85
N ASN A 61 7.90 -5.59 8.60
CA ASN A 61 8.01 -5.84 10.03
C ASN A 61 8.83 -7.10 10.34
N THR A 62 8.69 -8.17 9.56
CA THR A 62 9.42 -9.42 9.76
C THR A 62 10.90 -9.31 9.44
N ASN A 63 11.30 -8.47 8.49
CA ASN A 63 12.72 -8.24 8.20
C ASN A 63 13.47 -7.64 9.41
N CYS A 64 12.84 -6.66 10.08
CA CYS A 64 13.41 -6.06 11.29
C CYS A 64 13.53 -7.09 12.43
N ALA A 65 12.48 -7.90 12.64
CA ALA A 65 12.48 -8.93 13.68
C ALA A 65 13.50 -10.04 13.42
N ALA A 66 13.64 -10.47 12.16
CA ALA A 66 14.59 -11.51 11.77
C ALA A 66 16.05 -11.06 11.98
N GLU A 67 16.38 -9.82 11.60
CA GLU A 67 17.73 -9.27 11.81
C GLU A 67 18.09 -9.22 13.30
N VAL A 68 17.19 -8.69 14.14
CA VAL A 68 17.41 -8.60 15.59
C VAL A 68 17.55 -9.99 16.21
N THR A 69 16.67 -10.92 15.84
CA THR A 69 16.69 -12.30 16.35
C THR A 69 18.01 -13.00 16.01
N LEU A 70 18.50 -12.84 14.77
CA LEU A 70 19.75 -13.45 14.32
C LEU A 70 20.96 -12.87 15.06
N LYS A 71 21.00 -11.54 15.27
CA LYS A 71 22.05 -10.88 16.07
C LYS A 71 22.06 -11.37 17.52
N VAL A 72 20.89 -11.40 18.17
CA VAL A 72 20.76 -11.85 19.57
C VAL A 72 21.16 -13.32 19.69
N SER A 73 20.73 -14.16 18.75
CA SER A 73 21.12 -15.58 18.72
C SER A 73 22.62 -15.77 18.61
N LEU A 74 23.30 -15.00 17.74
CA LEU A 74 24.75 -15.09 17.57
C LEU A 74 25.50 -14.71 18.85
N PHE A 75 25.08 -13.62 19.52
CA PHE A 75 25.65 -13.21 20.80
C PHE A 75 25.46 -14.27 21.88
N LEU A 76 24.29 -14.90 21.94
CA LEU A 76 23.99 -15.95 22.92
C LEU A 76 24.89 -17.18 22.70
N VAL A 77 25.09 -17.59 21.45
CA VAL A 77 26.01 -18.70 21.11
C VAL A 77 27.45 -18.39 21.53
N ILE A 78 27.95 -17.19 21.23
CA ILE A 78 29.31 -16.76 21.64
C ILE A 78 29.43 -16.75 23.16
N PHE A 79 28.43 -16.21 23.86
CA PHE A 79 28.40 -16.16 25.32
C PHE A 79 28.44 -17.58 25.91
N LEU A 80 27.69 -18.51 25.33
CA LEU A 80 27.63 -19.90 25.76
C LEU A 80 28.98 -20.60 25.52
N ILE A 81 29.65 -20.38 24.39
CA ILE A 81 31.01 -20.91 24.15
C ILE A 81 32.05 -20.34 25.12
N MET A 82 31.89 -19.09 25.55
CA MET A 82 32.87 -18.42 26.40
C MET A 82 32.70 -18.77 27.88
N TYR A 83 31.48 -19.07 28.33
CA TYR A 83 31.15 -19.29 29.74
C TYR A 83 30.71 -20.72 30.10
N LEU A 84 30.52 -21.60 29.13
CA LEU A 84 30.37 -23.05 29.33
C LEU A 84 31.71 -23.74 29.11
#